data_AF-A0A7X9B574-F1
#
_entry.id   AF-A0A7X9B574-F1
#
_cell.length_a   1.000
_cell.length_b   1.000
_cell.length_c   1.000
_cell.angle_alpha   90.00
_cell.angle_beta   90.00
_cell.angle_gamma   90.00
#
_symmetry.space_group_name_H-M   'P 1'
#
loop_
_entity.id
_entity.type
_entity.pdbx_description
1 polymer ?
#
loop_
_entity_poly.entity_id
_entity_poly.type
_entity_poly.pdbx_seq_one_letter_code
_entity_poly.pdbx_strand_id
1 'polypeptide(L)'
;MKKFVVFLVMALTSVSAFAAFQYSVVKSTVAGKWNDGGPNMGVYGYAYSIKVTEGSGAIYIVDKINNLYSMSGNNELLSLEVDMSSTSNYGWVDVATGVAHNAEGSTIATYSEQKNEWNDLVTQTGYKLGDFSAGDEIGVWLRPKNYDFTGASVFHKDNPINSPQMTYRNAQVGQDATGMDLYQLDYTGIGDDGSIFFGFYGAAGTGGDTGDGTGGDTGGPVGQPLPGTLATLLLGGAIGGAAGMKKRRNKKA
;
A
#
# COMPACT_ATOMS: atom_id res chain seq x y z
N MET A 1 44.72 19.49 12.57
CA MET A 1 43.98 19.77 11.31
C MET A 1 43.46 18.50 10.62
N LYS A 2 44.25 17.43 10.44
CA LYS A 2 43.80 16.18 9.78
C LYS A 2 42.60 15.46 10.43
N LYS A 3 42.44 15.53 11.77
CA LYS A 3 41.36 14.85 12.50
C LYS A 3 39.98 15.51 12.36
N PHE A 4 39.94 16.83 12.09
CA PHE A 4 38.69 17.56 11.88
C PHE A 4 38.08 17.28 10.50
N VAL A 5 38.92 17.05 9.49
CA VAL A 5 38.46 16.71 8.13
C VAL A 5 37.81 15.33 8.08
N VAL A 6 38.36 14.34 8.80
CA VAL A 6 37.78 12.98 8.86
C VAL A 6 36.42 12.97 9.58
N PHE A 7 36.25 13.80 10.62
CA PHE A 7 34.97 13.92 11.33
C PHE A 7 33.91 14.64 10.47
N LEU A 8 34.31 15.64 9.69
CA LEU A 8 33.42 16.33 8.75
C LEU A 8 33.01 15.42 7.58
N VAL A 9 33.94 14.61 7.07
CA VAL A 9 33.65 13.64 6.00
C VAL A 9 32.73 12.52 6.50
N MET A 10 32.92 11.99 7.72
CA MET A 10 31.98 11.02 8.31
C MET A 10 30.61 11.62 8.63
N ALA A 11 30.54 12.89 9.04
CA ALA A 11 29.27 13.60 9.26
C ALA A 11 28.54 13.90 7.94
N LEU A 12 29.26 14.16 6.84
CA LEU A 12 28.67 14.39 5.51
C LEU A 12 28.22 13.10 4.83
N THR A 13 28.84 11.94 5.12
CA THR A 13 28.41 10.64 4.58
C THR A 13 27.32 9.94 5.41
N SER A 14 26.97 10.47 6.59
CA SER A 14 25.95 9.89 7.48
C SER A 14 24.58 10.57 7.37
N VAL A 15 24.42 11.56 6.48
CA VAL A 15 23.17 12.32 6.30
C VAL A 15 22.24 11.69 5.25
N SER A 16 22.67 10.66 4.53
CA SER A 16 21.88 10.00 3.48
C SER A 16 21.31 8.64 3.89
N ALA A 17 20.98 8.46 5.17
CA ALA A 17 20.09 7.36 5.58
C ALA A 17 18.64 7.79 5.33
N PHE A 18 18.18 7.68 4.08
CA PHE A 18 16.75 7.77 3.80
C PHE A 18 16.06 6.55 4.43
N ALA A 19 15.04 6.80 5.26
CA ALA A 19 14.23 5.71 5.81
C ALA A 19 13.59 4.94 4.65
N ALA A 20 13.74 3.61 4.64
CA ALA A 20 13.09 2.77 3.64
C ALA A 20 11.58 2.99 3.71
N PHE A 21 10.94 3.12 2.54
CA PHE A 21 9.50 3.30 2.47
C PHE A 21 8.79 2.10 3.12
N GLN A 22 7.94 2.38 4.10
CA GLN A 22 7.14 1.39 4.80
C GLN A 22 5.72 1.88 4.96
N TYR A 23 4.77 0.98 4.72
CA TYR A 23 3.36 1.20 5.01
C TYR A 23 2.78 -0.03 5.70
N SER A 24 1.63 0.16 6.32
CA SER A 24 0.79 -0.92 6.84
C SER A 24 -0.66 -0.66 6.50
N VAL A 25 -1.44 -1.73 6.34
CA VAL A 25 -2.89 -1.61 6.20
C VAL A 25 -3.53 -1.76 7.57
N VAL A 26 -4.22 -0.71 8.01
CA VAL A 26 -4.88 -0.62 9.31
C VAL A 26 -6.34 -0.96 9.13
N LYS A 27 -6.77 -2.08 9.70
CA LYS A 27 -8.17 -2.52 9.71
C LYS A 27 -8.88 -1.96 10.95
N SER A 28 -10.09 -1.44 10.76
CA SER A 28 -10.97 -1.05 11.86
C SER A 28 -11.21 -2.24 12.80
N THR A 29 -11.27 -1.99 14.10
CA THR A 29 -11.62 -3.00 15.11
C THR A 29 -13.13 -3.19 15.23
N VAL A 30 -13.92 -2.30 14.65
CA VAL A 30 -15.38 -2.32 14.69
C VAL A 30 -15.91 -2.59 13.29
N ALA A 31 -16.68 -3.68 13.16
CA ALA A 31 -17.41 -3.98 11.94
C ALA A 31 -18.62 -3.03 11.81
N GLY A 32 -18.87 -2.57 10.60
CA GLY A 32 -20.11 -1.88 10.27
C GLY A 32 -21.32 -2.81 10.37
N LYS A 33 -22.45 -2.25 10.80
CA LYS A 33 -23.71 -2.98 11.03
C LYS A 33 -24.82 -2.40 10.17
N TRP A 34 -25.87 -3.20 9.96
CA TRP A 34 -27.07 -2.79 9.22
C TRP A 34 -27.70 -1.50 9.73
N ASN A 35 -27.67 -1.29 11.05
CA ASN A 35 -28.36 -0.19 11.72
C ASN A 35 -27.51 1.07 11.94
N ASP A 36 -26.33 1.18 11.32
CA ASP A 36 -25.44 2.36 11.45
C ASP A 36 -25.98 3.61 10.70
N GLY A 37 -27.30 3.75 10.59
CA GLY A 37 -28.00 4.85 9.90
C GLY A 37 -29.44 4.55 9.47
N GLY A 38 -29.94 3.31 9.67
CA GLY A 38 -31.26 2.85 9.23
C GLY A 38 -31.19 1.77 8.13
N PRO A 39 -32.33 1.27 7.62
CA PRO A 39 -32.34 0.27 6.56
C PRO A 39 -31.56 0.77 5.33
N ASN A 40 -30.63 -0.04 4.80
CA ASN A 40 -29.76 0.28 3.66
C ASN A 40 -28.70 1.39 3.87
N MET A 41 -28.45 1.82 5.10
CA MET A 41 -27.53 2.94 5.40
C MET A 41 -26.15 2.49 5.93
N GLY A 42 -25.95 1.20 6.17
CA GLY A 42 -24.66 0.65 6.61
C GLY A 42 -23.73 0.24 5.45
N VAL A 43 -22.43 0.30 5.69
CA VAL A 43 -21.41 -0.47 4.95
C VAL A 43 -20.92 -1.56 5.90
N TYR A 44 -21.19 -2.81 5.58
CA TYR A 44 -20.80 -3.98 6.36
C TYR A 44 -19.30 -4.28 6.27
N GLY A 45 -18.84 -5.20 7.11
CA GLY A 45 -17.44 -5.60 7.17
C GLY A 45 -16.61 -4.57 7.91
N TYR A 46 -15.32 -4.48 7.62
CA TYR A 46 -14.37 -3.64 8.36
C TYR A 46 -13.76 -2.62 7.43
N ALA A 47 -13.87 -1.34 7.79
CA ALA A 47 -13.10 -0.28 7.14
C ALA A 47 -11.60 -0.56 7.25
N TYR A 48 -10.83 -0.06 6.29
CA TYR A 48 -9.38 -0.15 6.31
C TYR A 48 -8.72 1.01 5.57
N SER A 49 -7.57 1.44 6.09
CA SER A 49 -6.73 2.50 5.54
C SER A 49 -5.31 2.01 5.35
N ILE A 50 -4.55 2.68 4.49
CA ILE A 50 -3.11 2.49 4.31
C ILE A 50 -2.42 3.61 5.06
N LYS A 51 -1.57 3.27 6.01
CA LYS A 51 -0.78 4.20 6.79
C LYS A 51 0.68 4.09 6.41
N VAL A 52 1.27 5.17 5.92
CA VAL A 52 2.72 5.25 5.69
C VAL A 52 3.40 5.46 7.03
N THR A 53 4.21 4.48 7.43
CA THR A 53 4.87 4.46 8.73
C THR A 53 6.26 5.08 8.68
N GLU A 54 6.98 4.89 7.57
CA GLU A 54 8.35 5.40 7.40
C GLU A 54 8.64 5.74 5.94
N GLY A 55 9.56 6.69 5.71
CA GLY A 55 10.03 7.08 4.39
C GLY A 55 8.97 7.80 3.55
N SER A 56 9.24 7.87 2.25
CA SER A 56 8.32 8.40 1.23
C SER A 56 8.38 7.52 -0.02
N GLY A 57 7.24 7.33 -0.67
CA GLY A 57 7.15 6.46 -1.84
C GLY A 57 5.77 6.41 -2.45
N ALA A 58 5.69 5.65 -3.53
CA ALA A 58 4.48 5.45 -4.29
C ALA A 58 3.67 4.29 -3.71
N ILE A 59 2.34 4.45 -3.69
CA ILE A 59 1.40 3.36 -3.39
C ILE A 59 0.60 3.05 -4.66
N TYR A 60 0.47 1.76 -4.95
CA TYR A 60 -0.27 1.22 -6.08
C TYR A 60 -1.40 0.32 -5.58
N ILE A 61 -2.53 0.35 -6.28
CA ILE A 61 -3.53 -0.74 -6.22
C ILE A 61 -3.25 -1.73 -7.33
N VAL A 62 -3.42 -3.01 -7.04
CA VAL A 62 -2.85 -4.08 -7.87
C VAL A 62 -3.91 -5.10 -8.27
N ASP A 63 -3.82 -5.61 -9.50
CA ASP A 63 -4.67 -6.70 -10.00
C ASP A 63 -4.64 -7.94 -9.10
N LYS A 64 -5.79 -8.62 -8.96
CA LYS A 64 -5.85 -9.98 -8.42
C LYS A 64 -5.46 -10.99 -9.50
N ILE A 65 -4.47 -11.82 -9.22
CA ILE A 65 -4.09 -12.95 -10.08
C ILE A 65 -4.61 -14.25 -9.48
N ASN A 66 -5.51 -14.95 -10.16
CA ASN A 66 -6.02 -16.25 -9.72
C ASN A 66 -5.41 -17.43 -10.51
N ASN A 67 -4.69 -17.17 -11.61
CA ASN A 67 -4.05 -18.18 -12.43
C ASN A 67 -2.65 -17.75 -12.90
N LEU A 68 -1.62 -18.49 -12.48
CA LEU A 68 -0.21 -18.24 -12.85
C LEU A 68 0.21 -18.84 -14.21
N TYR A 69 -0.68 -19.59 -14.86
CA TYR A 69 -0.37 -20.35 -16.09
C TYR A 69 -1.08 -19.80 -17.34
N SER A 70 -2.08 -18.92 -17.16
CA SER A 70 -2.76 -18.27 -18.29
C SER A 70 -3.24 -16.87 -17.91
N MET A 71 -2.83 -15.87 -18.69
CA MET A 71 -3.29 -14.49 -18.50
C MET A 71 -4.77 -14.38 -18.81
N SER A 72 -5.24 -15.03 -19.88
CA SER A 72 -6.65 -15.07 -20.25
C SER A 72 -7.53 -15.81 -19.23
N GLY A 73 -6.93 -16.64 -18.37
CA GLY A 73 -7.63 -17.29 -17.26
C GLY A 73 -7.85 -16.40 -16.04
N ASN A 74 -7.24 -15.20 -16.00
CA ASN A 74 -7.42 -14.24 -14.91
C ASN A 74 -8.64 -13.36 -15.16
N ASN A 75 -9.78 -13.78 -14.61
CA ASN A 75 -11.09 -13.12 -14.82
C ASN A 75 -11.49 -12.13 -13.71
N GLU A 76 -10.59 -11.85 -12.77
CA GLU A 76 -10.85 -10.94 -11.63
C GLU A 76 -9.81 -9.81 -11.57
N LEU A 77 -9.22 -9.46 -12.72
CA LEU A 77 -8.30 -8.33 -12.82
C LEU A 77 -9.05 -7.04 -12.49
N LEU A 78 -8.35 -6.09 -11.87
CA LEU A 78 -8.96 -4.82 -11.49
C LEU A 78 -9.46 -4.04 -12.71
N SER A 79 -8.77 -4.15 -13.85
CA SER A 79 -9.15 -3.53 -15.13
C SER A 79 -10.43 -4.10 -15.78
N LEU A 80 -10.88 -5.28 -15.34
CA LEU A 80 -12.17 -5.85 -15.75
C LEU A 80 -13.31 -5.20 -14.97
N GLU A 81 -13.09 -4.90 -13.69
CA GLU A 81 -14.09 -4.39 -12.75
C GLU A 81 -14.13 -2.86 -12.64
N VAL A 82 -13.01 -2.19 -12.95
CA VAL A 82 -12.85 -0.73 -12.93
C VAL A 82 -12.18 -0.30 -14.23
N ASP A 83 -12.66 0.79 -14.84
CA ASP A 83 -11.95 1.38 -15.98
C ASP A 83 -10.72 2.16 -15.50
N MET A 84 -9.62 1.43 -15.36
CA MET A 84 -8.32 1.91 -14.89
C MET A 84 -7.61 2.85 -15.88
N SER A 85 -8.11 2.99 -17.11
CA SER A 85 -7.55 3.91 -18.11
C SER A 85 -7.84 5.38 -17.80
N SER A 86 -8.86 5.64 -16.97
CA SER A 86 -9.19 6.99 -16.50
C SER A 86 -8.99 7.10 -14.99
N THR A 87 -8.16 8.05 -14.57
CA THR A 87 -7.94 8.38 -13.16
C THR A 87 -9.17 8.96 -12.47
N SER A 88 -10.24 9.29 -13.22
CA SER A 88 -11.52 9.69 -12.64
C SER A 88 -12.32 8.53 -12.05
N ASN A 89 -11.88 7.28 -12.21
CA ASN A 89 -12.61 6.09 -11.78
C ASN A 89 -11.99 5.40 -10.55
N TYR A 90 -10.88 5.92 -10.05
CA TYR A 90 -10.24 5.41 -8.85
C TYR A 90 -9.30 6.45 -8.26
N GLY A 91 -8.97 6.26 -6.99
CA GLY A 91 -7.98 7.09 -6.34
C GLY A 91 -7.95 6.83 -4.86
N TRP A 92 -7.58 7.87 -4.12
CA TRP A 92 -7.39 7.78 -2.69
C TRP A 92 -8.21 8.85 -1.98
N VAL A 93 -8.51 8.60 -0.70
CA VAL A 93 -9.21 9.54 0.16
C VAL A 93 -8.31 9.83 1.35
N ASP A 94 -8.05 11.10 1.63
CA ASP A 94 -7.34 11.52 2.83
C ASP A 94 -8.19 11.16 4.06
N VAL A 95 -7.66 10.31 4.95
CA VAL A 95 -8.42 9.87 6.14
C VAL A 95 -8.63 11.01 7.14
N ALA A 96 -7.73 11.99 7.20
CA ALA A 96 -7.83 13.11 8.12
C ALA A 96 -8.91 14.12 7.70
N THR A 97 -9.05 14.36 6.39
CA THR A 97 -9.95 15.41 5.85
C THR A 97 -11.22 14.85 5.22
N GLY A 98 -11.23 13.59 4.80
CA GLY A 98 -12.33 12.98 4.06
C GLY A 98 -12.40 13.39 2.59
N VAL A 99 -11.41 14.14 2.08
CA VAL A 99 -11.36 14.61 0.70
C VAL A 99 -10.87 13.50 -0.22
N ALA A 100 -11.61 13.26 -1.30
CA ALA A 100 -11.24 12.30 -2.33
C ALA A 100 -10.39 12.94 -3.43
N HIS A 101 -9.37 12.23 -3.86
CA HIS A 101 -8.43 12.61 -4.91
C HIS A 101 -8.41 11.53 -5.99
N ASN A 102 -8.40 11.95 -7.26
CA ASN A 102 -8.15 11.05 -8.38
C ASN A 102 -6.72 10.50 -8.30
N ALA A 103 -6.53 9.28 -8.78
CA ALA A 103 -5.21 8.65 -8.87
C ALA A 103 -4.24 9.41 -9.78
N GLU A 104 -2.95 9.19 -9.61
CA GLU A 104 -1.93 9.62 -10.59
C GLU A 104 -2.04 8.84 -11.90
N GLY A 105 -2.19 7.52 -11.80
CA GLY A 105 -2.53 6.63 -12.92
C GLY A 105 -1.38 6.03 -13.71
N SER A 106 -0.12 6.32 -13.37
CA SER A 106 1.01 5.57 -13.92
C SER A 106 0.97 4.10 -13.48
N THR A 107 1.54 3.20 -14.29
CA THR A 107 1.48 1.74 -14.04
C THR A 107 2.85 1.11 -13.90
N ILE A 108 2.89 -0.02 -13.17
CA ILE A 108 4.05 -0.89 -13.04
C ILE A 108 3.64 -2.36 -13.18
N ALA A 109 4.59 -3.24 -13.50
CA ALA A 109 4.41 -4.68 -13.36
C ALA A 109 4.97 -5.12 -11.99
N THR A 110 4.10 -5.54 -11.07
CA THR A 110 4.50 -6.02 -9.74
C THR A 110 4.88 -7.50 -9.74
N TYR A 111 4.37 -8.25 -10.72
CA TYR A 111 4.74 -9.61 -11.04
C TYR A 111 4.70 -9.77 -12.56
N SER A 112 5.67 -10.45 -13.15
CA SER A 112 5.68 -10.77 -14.57
C SER A 112 6.51 -12.03 -14.80
N GLU A 113 5.86 -13.18 -14.94
CA GLU A 113 6.54 -14.45 -15.09
C GLU A 113 5.78 -15.38 -16.04
N GLN A 114 6.53 -16.11 -16.86
CA GLN A 114 6.02 -17.22 -17.66
C GLN A 114 6.55 -18.51 -17.05
N LYS A 115 5.67 -19.40 -16.58
CA LYS A 115 6.08 -20.63 -15.86
C LYS A 115 6.84 -21.63 -16.73
N ASN A 116 6.48 -21.72 -18.01
CA ASN A 116 7.21 -22.44 -19.06
C ASN A 116 6.75 -21.96 -20.45
N GLU A 117 7.41 -22.44 -21.51
CA GLU A 117 7.15 -22.06 -22.90
C GLU A 117 5.71 -22.30 -23.41
N TRP A 118 4.94 -23.17 -22.74
CA TRP A 118 3.57 -23.53 -23.11
C TRP A 118 2.51 -22.71 -22.37
N ASN A 119 2.91 -21.88 -21.41
CA ASN A 119 2.02 -21.04 -20.63
C ASN A 119 2.08 -19.59 -21.11
N ASP A 120 1.02 -18.83 -20.83
CA ASP A 120 1.04 -17.39 -21.10
C ASP A 120 2.03 -16.70 -20.15
N LEU A 121 2.59 -15.57 -20.58
CA LEU A 121 3.19 -14.61 -19.66
C LEU A 121 2.08 -14.03 -18.78
N VAL A 122 2.18 -14.23 -17.47
CA VAL A 122 1.23 -13.65 -16.52
C VAL A 122 1.85 -12.39 -15.92
N THR A 123 1.14 -11.27 -16.08
CA THR A 123 1.56 -9.96 -15.57
C THR A 123 0.50 -9.43 -14.60
N GLN A 124 0.96 -9.05 -13.40
CA GLN A 124 0.15 -8.31 -12.44
C GLN A 124 0.46 -6.83 -12.57
N THR A 125 -0.58 -6.03 -12.84
CA THR A 125 -0.42 -4.58 -13.03
C THR A 125 -0.75 -3.84 -11.74
N GLY A 126 0.14 -2.94 -11.33
CA GLY A 126 -0.10 -1.93 -10.31
C GLY A 126 -0.47 -0.60 -10.94
N TYR A 127 -1.46 0.09 -10.39
CA TYR A 127 -1.93 1.41 -10.81
C TYR A 127 -1.68 2.41 -9.69
N LYS A 128 -0.88 3.44 -9.96
CA LYS A 128 -0.38 4.37 -8.94
C LYS A 128 -1.49 5.27 -8.43
N LEU A 129 -1.71 5.25 -7.12
CA LEU A 129 -2.60 6.19 -6.43
C LEU A 129 -1.95 7.56 -6.31
N GLY A 130 -0.68 7.60 -5.91
CA GLY A 130 0.09 8.81 -5.70
C GLY A 130 1.36 8.52 -4.90
N ASP A 131 2.06 9.59 -4.54
CA ASP A 131 3.22 9.56 -3.65
C ASP A 131 2.83 10.04 -2.25
N PHE A 132 3.30 9.32 -1.25
CA PHE A 132 2.93 9.51 0.15
C PHE A 132 4.17 9.47 1.04
N SER A 133 4.10 10.13 2.18
CA SER A 133 5.17 10.27 3.16
C SER A 133 4.74 9.76 4.53
N ALA A 134 5.72 9.43 5.37
CA ALA A 134 5.47 8.99 6.73
C ALA A 134 4.52 9.94 7.47
N GLY A 135 3.45 9.36 8.05
CA GLY A 135 2.37 10.10 8.68
C GLY A 135 1.09 10.18 7.84
N ASP A 136 1.19 10.00 6.52
CA ASP A 136 0.02 9.97 5.65
C ASP A 136 -0.82 8.71 5.92
N GLU A 137 -2.14 8.90 5.95
CA GLU A 137 -3.10 7.81 6.06
C GLU A 137 -4.21 8.00 5.02
N ILE A 138 -4.36 7.02 4.14
CA ILE A 138 -5.28 7.09 3.01
C ILE A 138 -6.24 5.90 2.99
N GLY A 139 -7.46 6.13 2.51
CA GLY A 139 -8.29 5.06 1.98
C GLY A 139 -8.20 4.98 0.47
N VAL A 140 -8.72 3.91 -0.12
CA VAL A 140 -8.89 3.78 -1.56
C VAL A 140 -10.36 3.90 -1.92
N TRP A 141 -10.66 4.63 -2.99
CA TRP A 141 -12.00 4.67 -3.57
C TRP A 141 -11.96 4.19 -5.03
N LEU A 142 -13.05 3.53 -5.44
CA LEU A 142 -13.23 3.02 -6.80
C LEU A 142 -14.62 3.41 -7.34
N ARG A 143 -14.73 3.53 -8.65
CA ARG A 143 -15.98 3.56 -9.41
C ARG A 143 -16.05 2.28 -10.25
N PRO A 144 -16.99 1.37 -10.00
CA PRO A 144 -17.15 0.17 -10.81
C PRO A 144 -17.43 0.50 -12.28
N LYS A 145 -16.90 -0.34 -13.17
CA LYS A 145 -16.94 -0.13 -14.62
C LYS A 145 -18.38 -0.09 -15.12
N ASN A 146 -18.70 0.92 -15.93
CA ASN A 146 -20.03 1.18 -16.47
C ASN A 146 -21.11 1.61 -15.46
N TYR A 147 -20.72 1.95 -14.22
CA TYR A 147 -21.63 2.45 -13.20
C TYR A 147 -21.20 3.84 -12.72
N ASP A 148 -22.17 4.64 -12.28
CA ASP A 148 -21.92 5.99 -11.73
C ASP A 148 -22.15 6.04 -10.22
N PHE A 149 -21.51 5.13 -9.51
CA PHE A 149 -21.48 5.13 -8.05
C PHE A 149 -20.10 4.75 -7.55
N THR A 150 -19.75 5.22 -6.36
CA THR A 150 -18.42 5.08 -5.78
C THR A 150 -18.47 4.43 -4.41
N GLY A 151 -17.34 3.88 -3.98
CA GLY A 151 -17.19 3.30 -2.66
C GLY A 151 -15.75 3.37 -2.22
N ALA A 152 -15.54 3.57 -0.91
CA ALA A 152 -14.22 3.69 -0.32
C ALA A 152 -13.98 2.68 0.80
N SER A 153 -12.71 2.33 0.98
CA SER A 153 -12.24 1.46 2.05
C SER A 153 -12.43 2.07 3.46
N VAL A 154 -12.64 3.38 3.54
CA VAL A 154 -12.74 4.18 4.77
C VAL A 154 -14.04 4.97 4.87
N PHE A 155 -14.29 5.53 6.05
CA PHE A 155 -15.45 6.36 6.42
C PHE A 155 -16.80 5.66 6.46
N HIS A 156 -17.73 6.25 7.21
CA HIS A 156 -19.12 5.83 7.19
C HIS A 156 -19.79 6.10 5.84
N LYS A 157 -20.97 5.50 5.62
CA LYS A 157 -21.71 5.59 4.35
C LYS A 157 -22.20 7.00 4.04
N ASP A 158 -22.24 7.88 5.04
CA ASP A 158 -22.61 9.30 4.91
C ASP A 158 -21.52 10.17 4.28
N ASN A 159 -20.27 9.68 4.22
CA ASN A 159 -19.23 10.39 3.48
C ASN A 159 -19.61 10.46 1.99
N PRO A 160 -19.54 11.64 1.35
CA PRO A 160 -19.95 11.82 -0.05
C PRO A 160 -19.28 10.90 -1.08
N ILE A 161 -18.09 10.36 -0.78
CA ILE A 161 -17.43 9.39 -1.67
C ILE A 161 -18.13 8.02 -1.69
N ASN A 162 -18.88 7.69 -0.63
CA ASN A 162 -19.61 6.45 -0.52
C ASN A 162 -21.03 6.62 -1.06
N SER A 163 -21.33 5.85 -2.09
CA SER A 163 -22.68 5.75 -2.64
C SER A 163 -23.60 4.86 -1.79
N PRO A 164 -24.93 4.96 -1.97
CA PRO A 164 -25.89 4.00 -1.44
C PRO A 164 -25.60 2.54 -1.83
N GLN A 165 -25.00 2.32 -2.99
CA GLN A 165 -24.70 1.01 -3.55
C GLN A 165 -23.54 0.32 -2.85
N MET A 166 -22.62 1.06 -2.25
CA MET A 166 -21.49 0.50 -1.49
C MET A 166 -21.99 -0.22 -0.23
N THR A 167 -21.86 -1.54 -0.17
CA THR A 167 -22.52 -2.35 0.89
C THR A 167 -21.57 -3.11 1.80
N TYR A 168 -20.37 -3.45 1.33
CA TYR A 168 -19.43 -4.21 2.16
C TYR A 168 -17.99 -3.84 1.79
N ARG A 169 -17.10 -3.92 2.77
CA ARG A 169 -15.67 -3.80 2.58
C ARG A 169 -14.94 -4.62 3.62
N ASN A 170 -13.79 -5.15 3.25
CA ASN A 170 -12.97 -5.85 4.21
C ASN A 170 -11.51 -5.85 3.78
N ALA A 171 -10.62 -5.84 4.77
CA ALA A 171 -9.20 -6.02 4.57
C ALA A 171 -8.80 -7.47 4.79
N GLN A 172 -7.81 -7.90 4.00
CA GLN A 172 -7.13 -9.20 4.12
C GLN A 172 -8.12 -10.36 4.00
N VAL A 173 -8.86 -10.40 2.89
CA VAL A 173 -9.89 -11.42 2.61
C VAL A 173 -9.32 -12.73 2.06
N GLY A 174 -7.99 -12.79 1.92
CA GLY A 174 -7.25 -13.92 1.38
C GLY A 174 -5.99 -13.45 0.70
N GLN A 175 -5.33 -14.36 0.01
CA GLN A 175 -4.20 -14.07 -0.87
C GLN A 175 -4.51 -14.54 -2.28
N ASP A 176 -3.96 -13.83 -3.27
CA ASP A 176 -4.01 -14.26 -4.67
C ASP A 176 -2.93 -15.31 -4.97
N ALA A 177 -2.85 -15.78 -6.21
CA ALA A 177 -1.91 -16.82 -6.60
C ALA A 177 -0.43 -16.36 -6.56
N THR A 178 -0.17 -15.05 -6.54
CA THR A 178 1.19 -14.48 -6.35
C THR A 178 1.58 -14.36 -4.87
N GLY A 179 0.62 -14.59 -3.96
CA GLY A 179 0.79 -14.38 -2.51
C GLY A 179 0.46 -12.96 -2.06
N MET A 180 -0.14 -12.13 -2.92
CA MET A 180 -0.57 -10.77 -2.60
C MET A 180 -1.79 -10.81 -1.68
N ASP A 181 -1.74 -10.10 -0.54
CA ASP A 181 -2.91 -9.91 0.33
C ASP A 181 -4.01 -9.15 -0.42
N LEU A 182 -5.25 -9.65 -0.34
CA LEU A 182 -6.40 -9.10 -1.04
C LEU A 182 -7.30 -8.26 -0.13
N TYR A 183 -7.84 -7.22 -0.74
CA TYR A 183 -8.78 -6.27 -0.17
C TYR A 183 -10.04 -6.23 -1.04
N GLN A 184 -11.17 -5.93 -0.43
CA GLN A 184 -12.48 -6.05 -1.07
C GLN A 184 -13.33 -4.81 -0.86
N LEU A 185 -14.04 -4.41 -1.92
CA LEU A 185 -15.16 -3.46 -1.90
C LEU A 185 -16.33 -4.08 -2.67
N ASP A 186 -17.52 -4.13 -2.07
CA ASP A 186 -18.71 -4.70 -2.69
C ASP A 186 -19.80 -3.67 -2.89
N TYR A 187 -20.47 -3.82 -4.02
CA TYR A 187 -21.55 -2.96 -4.45
C TYR A 187 -22.81 -3.77 -4.74
N THR A 188 -23.94 -3.22 -4.36
CA THR A 188 -25.25 -3.72 -4.78
C THR A 188 -25.62 -3.17 -6.16
N GLY A 189 -26.37 -3.96 -6.92
CA GLY A 189 -26.83 -3.58 -8.26
C GLY A 189 -25.83 -3.87 -9.39
N ILE A 190 -24.69 -4.51 -9.08
CA ILE A 190 -23.76 -5.05 -10.07
C ILE A 190 -23.94 -6.57 -10.14
N GLY A 191 -24.67 -7.05 -11.14
CA GLY A 191 -24.76 -8.49 -11.47
C GLY A 191 -24.93 -9.44 -10.28
N ASP A 192 -24.40 -10.65 -10.41
CA ASP A 192 -24.42 -11.67 -9.35
C ASP A 192 -23.26 -11.51 -8.34
N ASP A 193 -22.17 -10.82 -8.70
CA ASP A 193 -20.96 -10.68 -7.87
C ASP A 193 -20.35 -9.26 -7.97
N GLY A 194 -21.01 -8.26 -7.39
CA GLY A 194 -20.53 -6.87 -7.35
C GLY A 194 -19.29 -6.61 -6.48
N SER A 195 -18.45 -7.63 -6.29
CA SER A 195 -17.26 -7.59 -5.44
C SER A 195 -16.02 -7.26 -6.26
N ILE A 196 -15.28 -6.24 -5.85
CA ILE A 196 -14.02 -5.86 -6.49
C ILE A 196 -12.88 -6.21 -5.54
N PHE A 197 -11.93 -7.02 -6.03
CA PHE A 197 -10.75 -7.45 -5.31
C PHE A 197 -9.49 -6.79 -5.85
N PHE A 198 -8.59 -6.38 -4.96
CA PHE A 198 -7.30 -5.78 -5.33
C PHE A 198 -6.27 -5.97 -4.22
N GLY A 199 -4.99 -5.85 -4.59
CA GLY A 199 -3.86 -5.80 -3.65
C GLY A 199 -3.31 -4.39 -3.48
N PHE A 200 -2.32 -4.25 -2.59
CA PHE A 200 -1.52 -3.04 -2.45
C PHE A 200 -0.05 -3.33 -2.63
N TYR A 201 0.64 -2.44 -3.35
CA TYR A 201 2.08 -2.50 -3.50
C TYR A 201 2.69 -1.12 -3.23
N GLY A 202 3.78 -1.10 -2.47
CA GLY A 202 4.58 0.10 -2.24
C GLY A 202 5.89 0.05 -3.00
N ALA A 203 6.29 1.19 -3.55
CA ALA A 203 7.62 1.38 -4.13
C ALA A 203 8.29 2.58 -3.47
N ALA A 204 9.51 2.40 -2.95
CA ALA A 204 10.27 3.51 -2.42
C ALA A 204 10.51 4.57 -3.50
N GLY A 205 10.29 5.85 -3.17
CA GLY A 205 10.64 6.93 -4.08
C GLY A 205 12.16 7.01 -4.20
N THR A 206 12.71 6.71 -5.37
CA THR A 206 14.07 7.11 -5.72
C THR A 206 14.08 8.63 -5.81
N GLY A 207 14.66 9.31 -4.82
CA GLY A 207 14.86 10.75 -4.88
C GLY A 207 15.75 11.09 -6.09
N GLY A 208 15.15 11.62 -7.16
CA GLY A 208 15.80 11.87 -8.45
C GLY A 208 15.94 10.58 -9.27
N ASP A 209 15.77 10.54 -10.59
CA ASP A 209 16.01 11.57 -11.59
C ASP A 209 15.42 11.16 -12.96
N THR A 210 15.31 12.17 -13.84
CA THR A 210 15.38 12.15 -15.31
C THR A 210 14.41 11.28 -16.11
N GLY A 211 13.55 11.97 -16.85
CA GLY A 211 12.93 11.43 -18.05
C GLY A 211 13.98 10.94 -19.05
N ASP A 212 14.12 9.63 -19.13
CA ASP A 212 14.54 8.89 -20.31
C ASP A 212 13.71 7.60 -20.28
N GLY A 213 12.81 7.46 -21.25
CA GLY A 213 11.81 6.39 -21.35
C GLY A 213 12.37 5.02 -21.69
N THR A 214 13.50 4.63 -21.09
CA THR A 214 14.14 3.34 -21.32
C THR A 214 14.84 2.84 -20.07
N GLY A 215 14.15 2.04 -19.25
CA GLY A 215 14.80 1.37 -18.12
C GLY A 215 13.82 0.58 -17.26
N GLY A 216 13.76 -0.73 -17.50
CA GLY A 216 13.15 -1.65 -16.55
C GLY A 216 13.99 -1.67 -15.28
N ASP A 217 13.44 -1.11 -14.21
CA ASP A 217 14.04 -1.18 -12.88
C ASP A 217 13.26 -2.23 -12.08
N THR A 218 13.83 -3.43 -11.99
CA THR A 218 13.35 -4.51 -11.12
C THR A 218 13.71 -4.16 -9.68
N GLY A 219 13.05 -3.15 -9.11
CA GLY A 219 13.00 -2.94 -7.67
C GLY A 219 12.15 -4.04 -7.05
N GLY A 220 12.78 -4.99 -6.33
CA GLY A 220 12.06 -6.04 -5.61
C GLY A 220 11.02 -5.46 -4.63
N PRO A 221 10.04 -6.27 -4.18
CA PRO A 221 8.96 -5.79 -3.31
C PRO A 221 9.52 -5.18 -2.01
N VAL A 222 9.28 -3.88 -1.82
CA VAL A 222 9.52 -3.17 -0.56
C VAL A 222 8.20 -2.57 -0.12
N GLY A 223 7.43 -3.29 0.71
CA GLY A 223 6.09 -2.80 1.00
C GLY A 223 5.19 -3.67 1.86
N GLN A 224 5.71 -4.26 2.94
CA GLN A 224 4.95 -4.54 4.17
C GLN A 224 6.01 -5.05 5.16
N PRO A 225 6.25 -4.38 6.30
CA PRO A 225 7.11 -4.99 7.30
C PRO A 225 6.46 -6.31 7.74
N LEU A 226 7.21 -7.41 7.63
CA LEU A 226 6.86 -8.65 8.33
C LEU A 226 6.63 -8.28 9.82
N PRO A 227 5.61 -8.84 10.48
CA PRO A 227 5.45 -8.68 11.92
C PRO A 227 6.72 -9.16 12.64
N GLY A 228 7.63 -8.22 12.98
CA GLY A 228 8.90 -8.53 13.64
C GLY A 228 10.14 -7.75 13.16
N THR A 229 10.14 -7.05 12.02
CA THR A 229 11.35 -6.39 11.50
C THR A 229 11.75 -5.08 12.22
N LEU A 230 10.84 -4.48 13.00
CA LEU A 230 11.17 -3.30 13.83
C LEU A 230 12.11 -3.62 15.01
N ALA A 231 12.20 -4.89 15.43
CA ALA A 231 13.04 -5.26 16.57
C ALA A 231 14.54 -5.26 16.23
N THR A 232 14.92 -5.55 14.98
CA THR A 232 16.33 -5.68 14.59
C THR A 232 17.03 -4.34 14.35
N LEU A 233 16.32 -3.29 13.92
CA LEU A 233 16.93 -1.97 13.72
C LEU A 233 17.25 -1.28 15.06
N LEU A 234 16.43 -1.48 16.09
CA LEU A 234 16.68 -0.96 17.46
C LEU A 234 17.80 -1.70 18.19
N LEU A 235 18.04 -2.98 17.86
CA LEU A 235 19.16 -3.75 18.44
C LEU A 235 20.52 -3.39 17.83
N GLY A 236 20.55 -2.85 16.61
CA GLY A 236 21.78 -2.34 15.97
C GLY A 236 22.30 -1.02 16.55
N GLY A 237 21.45 -0.22 17.21
CA GLY A 237 21.82 1.05 17.85
C GLY A 237 22.39 0.92 19.27
N ALA A 238 22.33 -0.26 19.89
CA ALA A 238 22.72 -0.47 21.28
C ALA A 238 24.18 -0.92 21.49
N ILE A 239 25.03 -0.94 20.45
CA ILE A 239 26.44 -1.36 20.55
C ILE A 239 27.38 -0.17 20.90
N GLY A 240 26.86 1.06 21.00
CA GLY A 240 27.65 2.25 21.38
C GLY A 240 27.66 2.62 22.87
N GLY A 241 26.88 1.96 23.72
CA GLY A 241 26.51 2.48 25.05
C GLY A 241 27.12 1.79 26.29
N ALA A 242 28.07 0.86 26.15
CA ALA A 242 28.57 0.07 27.30
C ALA A 242 30.10 -0.06 27.40
N ALA A 243 30.88 0.83 26.78
CA ALA A 243 32.33 0.88 26.94
C ALA A 243 32.75 2.08 27.80
N GLY A 244 32.47 2.03 29.11
CA GLY A 244 32.77 3.19 29.97
C GLY A 244 32.69 3.04 31.48
N MET A 245 32.64 1.85 32.07
CA MET A 245 32.78 1.69 33.53
C MET A 245 34.05 0.91 33.89
N LYS A 246 35.19 1.61 33.78
CA LYS A 246 36.45 1.17 34.39
C LYS A 246 36.45 1.57 35.87
N LYS A 247 36.39 0.54 36.73
CA LYS A 247 36.81 0.48 38.14
C LYS A 247 37.72 1.64 38.58
N ARG A 248 37.29 2.40 39.59
CA ARG A 248 38.20 3.01 40.57
C ARG A 248 38.03 2.33 41.92
N ARG A 249 38.92 1.38 42.19
CA ARG A 249 39.30 0.96 43.55
C ARG A 249 40.02 2.15 44.20
N ASN A 250 39.54 2.63 45.33
CA ASN A 250 40.39 3.33 46.30
C ASN A 250 40.36 2.52 47.62
N LYS A 251 41.49 1.87 47.92
CA LYS A 251 41.88 1.55 49.30
C LYS A 251 42.71 2.73 49.81
N LYS A 252 42.31 3.31 50.95
CA LYS A 252 43.13 3.47 52.16
C LYS A 252 42.42 4.44 53.13
N ALA A 253 42.05 3.93 54.29
CA ALA A 253 42.70 4.30 55.55
C ALA A 253 43.25 2.99 56.14
#